data_AF-H1HP17-F1
#
_entry.id   AF-H1HP17-F1
#
_cell.length_a   1.000
_cell.length_b   1.000
_cell.length_c   1.000
_cell.angle_alpha   90.00
_cell.angle_beta   90.00
_cell.angle_gamma   90.00
#
_symmetry.space_group_name_H-M   'P 1'
#
loop_
_entity.id
_entity.type
_entity.pdbx_description
1 polymer ?
#
loop_
_entity_poly.entity_id
_entity_poly.type
_entity_poly.pdbx_seq_one_letter_code
_entity_poly.pdbx_strand_id
1 'polypeptide(L)'
;MKKILLFVILVINATFASGQVTIEMTAKGKVYSLPGKVNGLKLNFIFDTGASEVYLSMTEAMFMLKNGYLKQNDFTGTSHSQIGNGEIVENTTVLLREVEIGGIKIQNVKAAISHNLEAPLLLGQSAIQKLGPIQLDGNKLIIQNGKGFESDKQAISLYYKAFQYIEAEKYETAISILNESMKYAVEEKTKSLIYGEMATAYYRSNQKELAIKYCHKALGEDNMNEQAGYNLGVYLYKMGKMEQAENALLQQISKFEKIPVFDKDLRAASYSYLAEIQYNKGEYLNAETNYQKSLDLCPNPMAYLGLGDVYLQREDFSKATENYEKGIAYEPNRPSNIKRYFQLGLSCYFGKQTDKARDAFNSCIYTMRKNNELFTQALTSNNEELKIEYEQLTWFTMMSTLWLARTAKSAQECISYYNNILEIQPIKDKIEPQDYINLAGAYHTLKDTNKAQSILEKAKAIFPTDINIMFSSSLLMEDNDPRRIELLQNILKYEYQIQPQTFDYATVYNNIAWTYCCLKQYAKGLSFAEKSVQLCAEHGYSWETLGELYFFLERYEDCIKAMTKCLSCLDKRSYKSALNFRGNSLIIIGKKKEGKKDLNDASKL
;
A
#
# COMPACT_ATOMS: atom_id res chain seq x y z
N MET A 1 17.79 -8.49 -10.53
CA MET A 1 19.20 -8.31 -10.96
C MET A 1 19.68 -6.91 -10.55
N LYS A 2 20.64 -6.87 -9.62
CA LYS A 2 21.72 -5.86 -9.43
C LYS A 2 21.39 -4.38 -9.09
N LYS A 3 21.73 -4.06 -7.82
CA LYS A 3 22.39 -2.84 -7.25
C LYS A 3 21.48 -1.61 -7.09
N ILE A 4 21.39 -0.97 -5.91
CA ILE A 4 22.42 -0.30 -5.08
C ILE A 4 21.91 -0.34 -3.61
N LEU A 5 22.55 -0.98 -2.61
CA LEU A 5 23.80 -0.71 -1.87
C LEU A 5 23.81 0.60 -1.06
N LEU A 6 23.62 0.52 0.26
CA LEU A 6 24.56 1.06 1.26
C LEU A 6 24.15 0.66 2.70
N PHE A 7 24.73 -0.40 3.25
CA PHE A 7 25.38 -0.35 4.57
C PHE A 7 26.29 -1.58 4.74
N VAL A 8 27.58 -1.33 4.50
CA VAL A 8 28.79 -2.01 5.00
C VAL A 8 28.78 -3.54 5.05
N ILE A 9 29.21 -4.15 3.93
CA ILE A 9 29.97 -5.41 3.98
C ILE A 9 31.37 -5.06 4.50
N LEU A 10 31.61 -5.28 5.79
CA LEU A 10 32.98 -5.48 6.27
C LEU A 10 33.21 -6.99 6.32
N VAL A 11 33.94 -7.51 5.32
CA VAL A 11 34.63 -8.79 5.47
C VAL A 11 35.68 -8.58 6.56
N ILE A 12 35.31 -8.81 7.82
CA ILE A 12 36.29 -9.00 8.88
C ILE A 12 36.84 -10.41 8.65
N ASN A 13 38.05 -10.48 8.09
CA ASN A 13 38.91 -11.64 8.32
C ASN A 13 38.83 -11.98 9.80
N ALA A 14 38.35 -13.18 10.12
CA ALA A 14 38.25 -13.68 11.48
C ALA A 14 39.66 -13.83 12.07
N THR A 15 40.26 -12.73 12.51
CA THR A 15 41.17 -12.78 13.65
C THR A 15 40.27 -13.08 14.84
N PHE A 16 40.51 -14.22 15.49
CA PHE A 16 39.94 -14.54 16.79
C PHE A 16 40.22 -13.37 17.74
N ALA A 17 39.32 -12.41 17.84
CA ALA A 17 39.38 -11.33 18.80
C ALA A 17 38.83 -11.87 20.11
N SER A 18 39.66 -12.65 20.78
CA SER A 18 39.55 -13.08 22.16
C SER A 18 39.12 -11.89 23.03
N GLY A 19 38.06 -12.06 23.83
CA GLY A 19 37.56 -11.01 24.73
C GLY A 19 38.68 -10.58 25.67
N GLN A 20 38.93 -9.26 25.73
CA GLN A 20 39.92 -8.66 26.62
C GLN A 20 39.24 -7.62 27.52
N VAL A 21 39.49 -7.70 28.83
CA VAL A 21 39.10 -6.66 29.79
C VAL A 21 40.30 -5.76 29.98
N THR A 22 40.15 -4.45 29.74
CA THR A 22 41.21 -3.47 30.01
C THR A 22 40.81 -2.62 31.21
N ILE A 23 41.62 -2.67 32.26
CA ILE A 23 41.44 -1.89 33.49
C ILE A 23 42.54 -0.84 33.53
N GLU A 24 42.16 0.43 33.59
CA GLU A 24 43.10 1.50 33.83
C GLU A 24 43.41 1.58 35.34
N MET A 25 44.66 1.28 35.70
CA MET A 25 45.13 1.32 37.08
C MET A 25 45.60 2.73 37.44
N THR A 26 45.40 3.10 38.70
CA THR A 26 45.87 4.37 39.26
C THR A 26 47.23 4.18 39.91
N ALA A 27 48.25 4.87 39.38
CA ALA A 27 49.58 4.90 40.00
C ALA A 27 49.54 5.65 41.34
N LYS A 28 50.05 5.01 42.40
CA LYS A 28 50.22 5.62 43.73
C LYS A 28 51.67 5.36 44.18
N GLY A 29 52.54 6.35 44.01
CA GLY A 29 53.97 6.17 44.26
C GLY A 29 54.58 5.13 43.31
N LYS A 30 55.16 4.05 43.85
CA LYS A 30 55.79 2.96 43.08
C LYS A 30 54.86 1.78 42.75
N VAL A 31 53.58 1.85 43.13
CA VAL A 31 52.62 0.75 42.96
C VAL A 31 51.40 1.18 42.16
N TYR A 32 50.73 0.20 41.54
CA TYR A 32 49.47 0.40 40.83
C TYR A 32 48.30 -0.08 41.66
N SER A 33 47.24 0.71 41.72
CA SER A 33 46.01 0.36 42.40
C SER A 33 44.84 0.24 41.43
N LEU A 34 43.94 -0.70 41.68
CA LEU A 34 42.74 -0.92 40.87
C LEU A 34 41.50 -1.23 41.72
N PRO A 35 40.33 -0.75 41.31
CA PRO A 35 39.09 -1.01 42.03
C PRO A 35 38.64 -2.45 41.83
N GLY A 36 38.07 -3.03 42.88
CA GLY A 36 37.45 -4.34 42.83
C GLY A 36 36.42 -4.55 43.93
N LYS A 37 35.89 -5.76 44.04
CA LYS A 37 35.02 -6.15 45.15
C LYS A 37 35.49 -7.45 45.79
N VAL A 38 35.30 -7.57 47.11
CA VAL A 38 35.42 -8.84 47.83
C VAL A 38 34.10 -9.15 48.50
N ASN A 39 33.49 -10.28 48.14
CA ASN A 39 32.18 -10.71 48.63
C ASN A 39 31.09 -9.60 48.52
N GLY A 40 31.19 -8.73 47.51
CA GLY A 40 30.29 -7.59 47.29
C GLY A 40 30.77 -6.24 47.87
N LEU A 41 31.77 -6.22 48.77
CA LEU A 41 32.34 -4.99 49.31
C LEU A 41 33.30 -4.35 48.31
N LYS A 42 33.05 -3.09 47.91
CA LYS A 42 33.97 -2.33 47.05
C LYS A 42 35.26 -1.98 47.80
N LEU A 43 36.40 -2.36 47.23
CA LEU A 43 37.75 -2.13 47.77
C LEU A 43 38.70 -1.68 46.65
N ASN A 44 39.85 -1.13 47.02
CA ASN A 44 40.91 -0.78 46.07
C ASN A 44 42.14 -1.64 46.36
N PHE A 45 42.47 -2.51 45.43
CA PHE A 45 43.63 -3.40 45.55
C PHE A 45 44.88 -2.71 45.04
N ILE A 46 46.02 -3.05 45.64
CA ILE A 46 47.32 -2.87 45.02
C ILE A 46 47.59 -4.12 44.17
N PHE A 47 47.89 -3.92 42.89
CA PHE A 47 48.28 -5.00 42.00
C PHE A 47 49.69 -5.47 42.35
N ASP A 48 49.82 -6.69 42.88
CA ASP A 48 51.09 -7.23 43.36
C ASP A 48 51.31 -8.66 42.88
N THR A 49 52.13 -8.81 41.82
CA THR A 49 52.50 -10.12 41.30
C THR A 49 53.44 -10.90 42.22
N GLY A 50 54.08 -10.23 43.19
CA GLY A 50 54.99 -10.83 44.16
C GLY A 50 54.30 -11.43 45.38
N ALA A 51 53.05 -11.03 45.65
CA ALA A 51 52.25 -11.62 46.72
C ALA A 51 51.70 -13.00 46.30
N SER A 52 51.94 -14.04 47.10
CA SER A 52 51.43 -15.40 46.83
C SER A 52 49.91 -15.49 46.88
N GLU A 53 49.27 -14.68 47.72
CA GLU A 53 47.83 -14.70 47.95
C GLU A 53 47.27 -13.27 48.00
N VAL A 54 45.96 -13.13 47.86
CA VAL A 54 45.27 -11.88 48.23
C VAL A 54 45.58 -11.60 49.70
N TYR A 55 46.00 -10.38 50.01
CA TYR A 55 46.47 -10.03 51.34
C TYR A 55 45.58 -8.93 51.91
N LEU A 56 45.02 -9.15 53.10
CA LEU A 56 44.11 -8.23 53.79
C LEU A 56 44.74 -7.79 55.11
N SER A 57 44.46 -6.56 55.55
CA SER A 57 44.72 -6.14 56.93
C SER A 57 43.71 -6.75 57.90
N MET A 58 44.08 -6.81 59.18
CA MET A 58 43.14 -7.18 60.24
C MET A 58 41.94 -6.23 60.30
N THR A 59 42.14 -4.94 60.02
CA THR A 59 41.07 -3.93 59.99
C THR A 59 40.01 -4.23 58.92
N GLU A 60 40.45 -4.54 57.70
CA GLU A 60 39.56 -4.91 56.59
C GLU A 60 38.81 -6.21 56.89
N ALA A 61 39.51 -7.22 57.42
CA ALA A 61 38.90 -8.49 57.78
C ALA A 61 37.85 -8.34 58.89
N MET A 62 38.14 -7.57 59.94
CA MET A 62 37.19 -7.28 61.02
C MET A 62 35.97 -6.50 60.52
N PHE A 63 36.20 -5.49 59.67
CA PHE A 63 35.11 -4.75 59.04
C PHE A 63 34.21 -5.67 58.21
N MET A 64 34.81 -6.52 57.38
CA MET A 64 34.09 -7.46 56.53
C MET A 64 33.30 -8.48 57.35
N LEU A 65 33.86 -9.00 58.44
CA LEU A 65 33.17 -9.94 59.33
C LEU A 65 31.98 -9.28 60.05
N LYS A 66 32.17 -8.07 60.58
CA LYS A 66 31.11 -7.33 61.29
C LYS A 66 29.92 -6.98 60.40
N ASN A 67 30.17 -6.75 59.11
CA ASN A 67 29.15 -6.37 58.13
C ASN A 67 28.66 -7.54 57.26
N GLY A 68 29.00 -8.78 57.60
CA GLY A 68 28.51 -9.99 56.91
C GLY A 68 29.15 -10.27 55.54
N TYR A 69 30.17 -9.51 55.12
CA TYR A 69 30.95 -9.81 53.94
C TYR A 69 31.86 -11.02 54.15
N LEU A 70 32.32 -11.27 55.38
CA LEU A 70 32.94 -12.53 55.81
C LEU A 70 32.06 -13.22 56.86
N LYS A 71 32.15 -14.55 56.93
CA LYS A 71 31.48 -15.43 57.90
C LYS A 71 32.55 -16.19 58.69
N GLN A 72 32.22 -16.66 59.90
CA GLN A 72 33.16 -17.45 60.71
C GLN A 72 33.67 -18.71 59.98
N ASN A 73 32.84 -19.33 59.15
CA ASN A 73 33.23 -20.52 58.38
C ASN A 73 34.12 -20.22 57.16
N ASP A 74 34.40 -18.95 56.85
CA ASP A 74 35.34 -18.58 55.78
C ASP A 74 36.81 -18.68 56.25
N PHE A 75 37.06 -18.69 57.56
CA PHE A 75 38.39 -18.77 58.14
C PHE A 75 38.88 -20.22 58.13
N THR A 76 40.06 -20.46 57.57
CA THR A 76 40.53 -21.82 57.21
C THR A 76 41.75 -22.29 57.99
N GLY A 77 42.36 -21.42 58.80
CA GLY A 77 43.55 -21.76 59.59
C GLY A 77 44.55 -20.61 59.67
N THR A 78 45.82 -20.96 59.82
CA THR A 78 46.95 -20.03 59.82
C THR A 78 47.94 -20.38 58.71
N SER A 79 48.71 -19.39 58.27
CA SER A 79 49.77 -19.51 57.27
C SER A 79 50.96 -18.66 57.70
N HIS A 80 52.12 -18.92 57.11
CA HIS A 80 53.32 -18.12 57.34
C HIS A 80 53.72 -17.48 56.01
N SER A 81 54.06 -16.20 56.03
CA SER A 81 54.55 -15.50 54.84
C SER A 81 55.87 -14.82 55.16
N GLN A 82 56.82 -14.95 54.24
CA GLN A 82 58.07 -14.21 54.30
C GLN A 82 57.85 -12.84 53.67
N ILE A 83 58.01 -11.77 54.44
CA ILE A 83 57.88 -10.40 53.96
C ILE A 83 59.21 -9.91 53.34
N GLY A 84 59.21 -8.78 52.64
CA GLY A 84 60.33 -8.33 51.80
C GLY A 84 61.68 -8.09 52.50
N ASN A 85 61.71 -8.06 53.84
CA ASN A 85 62.94 -7.97 54.66
C ASN A 85 63.48 -9.36 55.09
N GLY A 86 62.82 -10.46 54.69
CA GLY A 86 63.20 -11.84 55.02
C GLY A 86 62.56 -12.41 56.29
N GLU A 87 61.81 -11.61 57.04
CA GLU A 87 61.11 -12.01 58.27
C GLU A 87 59.89 -12.90 57.96
N ILE A 88 59.67 -13.93 58.78
CA ILE A 88 58.52 -14.83 58.67
C ILE A 88 57.43 -14.35 59.61
N VAL A 89 56.28 -13.98 59.05
CA VAL A 89 55.12 -13.48 59.80
C VAL A 89 53.98 -14.50 59.71
N GLU A 90 53.35 -14.79 60.85
CA GLU A 90 52.14 -15.61 60.93
C GLU A 90 50.92 -14.78 60.50
N ASN A 91 50.07 -15.37 59.65
CA ASN A 91 48.86 -14.78 59.10
C ASN A 91 47.67 -15.72 59.27
N THR A 92 46.46 -15.17 59.35
CA THR A 92 45.23 -15.98 59.35
C THR A 92 44.77 -16.25 57.93
N THR A 93 44.46 -17.49 57.56
CA THR A 93 43.95 -17.80 56.21
C THR A 93 42.44 -17.70 56.13
N VAL A 94 41.94 -17.14 55.03
CA VAL A 94 40.51 -16.96 54.76
C VAL A 94 40.20 -17.32 53.30
N LEU A 95 39.04 -17.92 53.07
CA LEU A 95 38.54 -18.20 51.73
C LEU A 95 37.52 -17.12 51.34
N LEU A 96 37.89 -16.29 50.38
CA LEU A 96 36.98 -15.29 49.80
C LEU A 96 36.06 -15.99 48.81
N ARG A 97 34.75 -15.91 49.03
CA ARG A 97 33.74 -16.57 48.19
C ARG A 97 33.72 -16.01 46.77
N GLU A 98 33.84 -14.69 46.65
CA GLU A 98 33.88 -13.98 45.37
C GLU A 98 34.86 -12.79 45.43
N VAL A 99 35.69 -12.64 44.41
CA VAL A 99 36.47 -11.42 44.15
C VAL A 99 36.12 -10.93 42.74
N GLU A 100 35.79 -9.64 42.60
CA GLU A 100 35.42 -9.02 41.32
C GLU A 100 36.47 -7.99 40.90
N ILE A 101 37.04 -8.12 39.70
CA ILE A 101 38.06 -7.21 39.15
C ILE A 101 37.69 -6.87 37.70
N GLY A 102 37.43 -5.59 37.39
CA GLY A 102 37.04 -5.16 36.05
C GLY A 102 35.77 -5.86 35.50
N GLY A 103 34.84 -6.24 36.38
CA GLY A 103 33.63 -7.01 36.05
C GLY A 103 33.85 -8.53 35.99
N ILE A 104 35.10 -9.02 36.04
CA ILE A 104 35.41 -10.45 36.12
C ILE A 104 35.18 -10.93 37.56
N LYS A 105 34.28 -11.88 37.76
CA LYS A 105 34.03 -12.51 39.06
C LYS A 105 34.76 -13.85 39.16
N ILE A 106 35.63 -13.99 40.15
CA ILE A 106 36.35 -15.22 40.48
C ILE A 106 35.93 -15.73 41.84
N GLN A 107 35.77 -17.05 41.97
CA GLN A 107 35.26 -17.68 43.18
C GLN A 107 36.33 -18.47 43.94
N ASN A 108 36.08 -18.67 45.25
CA ASN A 108 36.92 -19.49 46.14
C ASN A 108 38.38 -19.02 46.15
N VAL A 109 38.61 -17.72 46.32
CA VAL A 109 39.95 -17.12 46.28
C VAL A 109 40.59 -17.21 47.66
N LYS A 110 41.73 -17.89 47.76
CA LYS A 110 42.48 -17.99 49.02
C LYS A 110 43.11 -16.63 49.33
N ALA A 111 43.00 -16.19 50.57
CA ALA A 111 43.59 -14.95 51.05
C ALA A 111 44.23 -15.15 52.43
N ALA A 112 45.21 -14.30 52.73
CA ALA A 112 45.84 -14.21 54.03
C ALA A 112 45.52 -12.86 54.68
N ILE A 113 45.23 -12.90 55.98
CA ILE A 113 44.96 -11.72 56.81
C ILE A 113 46.19 -11.49 57.67
N SER A 114 46.83 -10.35 57.46
CA SER A 114 47.89 -9.85 58.31
C SER A 114 47.36 -9.49 59.68
N HIS A 115 48.10 -9.80 60.74
CA HIS A 115 47.79 -9.30 62.08
C HIS A 115 48.15 -7.81 62.23
N ASN A 116 48.79 -7.20 61.23
CA ASN A 116 48.98 -5.75 61.14
C ASN A 116 47.67 -5.06 60.73
N LEU A 117 47.28 -4.05 61.51
CA LEU A 117 46.06 -3.26 61.31
C LEU A 117 46.08 -2.42 60.02
N GLU A 118 47.25 -2.07 59.50
CA GLU A 118 47.43 -1.18 58.34
C GLU A 118 48.13 -1.86 57.16
N ALA A 119 48.14 -3.20 57.10
CA ALA A 119 48.69 -3.91 55.96
C ALA A 119 47.99 -3.49 54.64
N PRO A 120 48.73 -3.30 53.54
CA PRO A 120 48.12 -2.96 52.27
C PRO A 120 47.25 -4.11 51.74
N LEU A 121 46.11 -3.77 51.13
CA LEU A 121 45.29 -4.73 50.41
C LEU A 121 45.96 -5.12 49.08
N LEU A 122 46.49 -6.34 49.00
CA LEU A 122 47.22 -6.81 47.82
C LEU A 122 46.35 -7.77 46.99
N LEU A 123 46.34 -7.59 45.67
CA LEU A 123 45.83 -8.57 44.72
C LEU A 123 46.97 -9.52 44.32
N GLY A 124 47.14 -10.60 45.08
CA GLY A 124 48.20 -11.58 44.84
C GLY A 124 47.84 -12.69 43.85
N GLN A 125 48.76 -13.64 43.68
CA GLN A 125 48.69 -14.73 42.70
C GLN A 125 47.45 -15.61 42.83
N SER A 126 46.93 -15.83 44.05
CA SER A 126 45.70 -16.61 44.27
C SER A 126 44.46 -16.05 43.56
N ALA A 127 44.43 -14.73 43.31
CA ALA A 127 43.42 -14.06 42.48
C ALA A 127 43.88 -13.92 41.03
N ILE A 128 45.11 -13.45 40.80
CA ILE A 128 45.63 -13.17 39.45
C ILE A 128 45.54 -14.40 38.54
N GLN A 129 45.94 -15.57 39.02
CA GLN A 129 45.91 -16.81 38.22
C GLN A 129 44.50 -17.25 37.81
N LYS A 130 43.48 -16.78 38.54
CA LYS A 130 42.07 -17.07 38.25
C LYS A 130 41.43 -16.06 37.29
N LEU A 131 42.04 -14.88 37.09
CA LEU A 131 41.53 -13.85 36.17
C LEU A 131 41.70 -14.25 34.69
N GLY A 132 42.68 -15.11 34.38
CA GLY A 132 43.08 -15.49 33.03
C GLY A 132 44.44 -14.89 32.65
N PRO A 133 44.95 -15.16 31.43
CA PRO A 133 46.18 -14.55 30.95
C PRO A 133 46.14 -13.02 31.06
N ILE A 134 47.15 -12.43 31.69
CA ILE A 134 47.25 -10.98 31.89
C ILE A 134 48.40 -10.39 31.07
N GLN A 135 48.22 -9.17 30.58
CA GLN A 135 49.21 -8.34 29.93
C GLN A 135 49.19 -6.95 30.57
N LEU A 136 50.37 -6.40 30.87
CA LEU A 136 50.52 -5.04 31.36
C LEU A 136 51.00 -4.14 30.22
N ASP A 137 50.27 -3.05 29.97
CA ASP A 137 50.63 -2.00 29.01
C ASP A 137 50.58 -0.64 29.71
N GLY A 138 51.74 -0.17 30.18
CA GLY A 138 51.83 1.02 31.03
C GLY A 138 51.02 0.88 32.32
N ASN A 139 50.02 1.75 32.51
CA ASN A 139 49.08 1.68 33.63
C ASN A 139 47.83 0.82 33.33
N LYS A 140 47.77 0.12 32.21
CA LYS A 140 46.64 -0.72 31.83
C LYS A 140 46.90 -2.19 32.14
N LEU A 141 45.98 -2.81 32.85
CA LEU A 141 45.91 -4.26 33.03
C LEU A 141 44.93 -4.83 32.00
N ILE A 142 45.45 -5.63 31.07
CA ILE A 142 44.68 -6.30 30.02
C ILE A 142 44.55 -7.77 30.39
N ILE A 143 43.32 -8.27 30.53
CA ILE A 143 43.02 -9.65 30.89
C ILE A 143 42.42 -10.35 29.67
N GLN A 144 43.15 -11.29 29.08
CA GLN A 144 42.76 -12.01 27.85
C GLN A 144 42.00 -13.30 28.19
N ASN A 145 41.02 -13.69 27.38
CA ASN A 145 40.35 -15.01 27.47
C ASN A 145 39.72 -15.33 28.84
N GLY A 146 38.89 -14.44 29.39
CA GLY A 146 38.02 -14.79 30.50
C GLY A 146 37.08 -15.94 30.10
N LYS A 147 37.34 -17.16 30.57
CA LYS A 147 36.44 -18.31 30.38
C LYS A 147 35.13 -18.02 31.15
N GLY A 148 33.98 -18.10 30.46
CA GLY A 148 32.65 -18.01 31.08
C GLY A 148 31.96 -16.64 31.05
N PHE A 149 32.27 -15.78 30.09
CA PHE A 149 31.60 -14.48 29.94
C PHE A 149 30.26 -14.57 29.20
N GLU A 150 29.17 -14.17 29.86
CA GLU A 150 28.01 -13.58 29.17
C GLU A 150 28.48 -12.24 28.59
N SER A 151 28.46 -12.10 27.27
CA SER A 151 28.86 -10.85 26.62
C SER A 151 27.95 -10.50 25.45
N ASP A 152 27.49 -9.26 25.41
CA ASP A 152 26.68 -8.75 24.30
C ASP A 152 27.38 -8.88 22.95
N LYS A 153 28.72 -8.85 22.93
CA LYS A 153 29.49 -9.12 21.70
C LYS A 153 29.19 -10.50 21.12
N GLN A 154 29.11 -11.53 21.98
CA GLN A 154 28.74 -12.88 21.55
C GLN A 154 27.26 -12.96 21.18
N ALA A 155 26.39 -12.32 21.96
CA ALA A 155 24.96 -12.23 21.66
C ALA A 155 24.71 -11.62 20.26
N ILE A 156 25.34 -10.48 19.97
CA ILE A 156 25.27 -9.76 18.69
C ILE A 156 25.83 -10.63 17.54
N SER A 157 26.91 -11.36 17.76
CA SER A 157 27.43 -12.29 16.74
C SER A 157 26.42 -13.39 16.39
N LEU A 158 25.74 -13.96 17.38
CA LEU A 158 24.70 -14.97 17.17
C LEU A 158 23.44 -14.36 16.56
N TYR A 159 23.09 -13.13 16.93
CA TYR A 159 22.01 -12.36 16.31
C TYR A 159 22.22 -12.21 14.79
N TYR A 160 23.40 -11.76 14.34
CA TYR A 160 23.69 -11.62 12.90
C TYR A 160 23.68 -12.97 12.18
N LYS A 161 24.12 -14.04 12.85
CA LYS A 161 23.99 -15.40 12.31
C LYS A 161 22.51 -15.76 12.13
N ALA A 162 21.67 -15.54 13.13
CA ALA A 162 20.24 -15.83 13.04
C ALA A 162 19.55 -15.02 11.93
N PHE A 163 19.90 -13.74 11.78
CA PHE A 163 19.42 -12.90 10.68
C PHE A 163 19.67 -13.55 9.31
N GLN A 164 20.87 -14.10 9.08
CA GLN A 164 21.17 -14.82 7.83
C GLN A 164 20.28 -16.07 7.64
N TYR A 165 19.91 -16.77 8.71
CA TYR A 165 19.00 -17.91 8.63
C TYR A 165 17.55 -17.47 8.36
N ILE A 166 17.10 -16.31 8.86
CA ILE A 166 15.79 -15.73 8.52
C ILE A 166 15.75 -15.39 7.03
N GLU A 167 16.81 -14.77 6.51
CA GLU A 167 16.93 -14.45 5.07
C GLU A 167 16.99 -15.71 4.20
N ALA A 168 17.54 -16.81 4.73
CA ALA A 168 17.51 -18.13 4.09
C ALA A 168 16.20 -18.91 4.34
N GLU A 169 15.17 -18.26 4.90
CA GLU A 169 13.85 -18.84 5.23
C GLU A 169 13.88 -20.04 6.19
N LYS A 170 14.97 -20.19 6.95
CA LYS A 170 15.18 -21.24 7.96
C LYS A 170 14.78 -20.75 9.35
N TYR A 171 13.49 -20.47 9.52
CA TYR A 171 12.98 -19.77 10.69
C TYR A 171 13.19 -20.52 12.02
N GLU A 172 13.00 -21.84 12.06
CA GLU A 172 13.21 -22.63 13.27
C GLU A 172 14.67 -22.60 13.75
N THR A 173 15.61 -22.72 12.80
CA THR A 173 17.04 -22.62 13.09
C THR A 173 17.40 -21.21 13.57
N ALA A 174 16.87 -20.18 12.92
CA ALA A 174 17.07 -18.80 13.37
C ALA A 174 16.56 -18.57 14.80
N ILE A 175 15.36 -19.03 15.12
CA ILE A 175 14.78 -18.93 16.47
C ILE A 175 15.63 -19.68 17.50
N SER A 176 16.16 -20.87 17.16
CA SER A 176 17.08 -21.62 18.01
C SER A 176 18.36 -20.81 18.31
N ILE A 177 18.96 -20.21 17.28
CA ILE A 177 20.15 -19.37 17.42
C ILE A 177 19.85 -18.09 18.22
N LEU A 178 18.67 -17.48 18.05
CA LEU A 178 18.25 -16.30 18.83
C LEU A 178 18.04 -16.64 20.31
N ASN A 179 17.48 -17.81 20.62
CA ASN A 179 17.40 -18.31 21.99
C ASN A 179 18.79 -18.54 22.61
N GLU A 180 19.75 -19.02 21.82
CA GLU A 180 21.14 -19.13 22.25
C GLU A 180 21.79 -17.75 22.46
N SER A 181 21.60 -16.83 21.52
CA SER A 181 22.04 -15.43 21.59
C SER A 181 21.56 -14.74 22.87
N MET A 182 20.29 -14.94 23.23
CA MET A 182 19.68 -14.37 24.43
C MET A 182 20.38 -14.78 25.73
N LYS A 183 21.04 -15.95 25.79
CA LYS A 183 21.80 -16.38 26.98
C LYS A 183 23.03 -15.52 27.25
N TYR A 184 23.55 -14.84 26.23
CA TYR A 184 24.73 -13.98 26.34
C TYR A 184 24.39 -12.49 26.38
N ALA A 185 23.11 -12.13 26.20
CA ALA A 185 22.66 -10.74 26.14
C ALA A 185 22.52 -10.15 27.54
N VAL A 186 23.25 -9.08 27.83
CA VAL A 186 23.26 -8.41 29.14
C VAL A 186 22.55 -7.06 29.03
N GLU A 187 22.92 -6.25 28.04
CA GLU A 187 22.34 -4.93 27.78
C GLU A 187 20.87 -5.01 27.32
N GLU A 188 20.04 -4.11 27.84
CA GLU A 188 18.62 -3.96 27.47
C GLU A 188 18.43 -3.76 25.96
N LYS A 189 19.30 -2.96 25.33
CA LYS A 189 19.28 -2.73 23.88
C LYS A 189 19.55 -4.01 23.08
N THR A 190 20.50 -4.83 23.52
CA THR A 190 20.82 -6.11 22.88
C THR A 190 19.66 -7.10 23.03
N LYS A 191 19.07 -7.19 24.22
CA LYS A 191 17.88 -8.03 24.46
C LYS A 191 16.70 -7.59 23.59
N SER A 192 16.46 -6.28 23.51
CA SER A 192 15.44 -5.68 22.65
C SER A 192 15.65 -6.04 21.18
N LEU A 193 16.88 -5.91 20.68
CA LEU A 193 17.25 -6.27 19.31
C LEU A 193 16.95 -7.75 19.01
N ILE A 194 17.37 -8.66 19.89
CA ILE A 194 17.15 -10.10 19.72
C ILE A 194 15.65 -10.42 19.75
N TYR A 195 14.88 -9.84 20.68
CA TYR A 195 13.43 -10.03 20.70
C TYR A 195 12.74 -9.49 19.44
N GLY A 196 13.19 -8.35 18.91
CA GLY A 196 12.69 -7.80 17.65
C GLY A 196 12.94 -8.75 16.47
N GLU A 197 14.10 -9.39 16.43
CA GLU A 197 14.44 -10.39 15.40
C GLU A 197 13.63 -11.67 15.55
N MET A 198 13.39 -12.12 16.79
CA MET A 198 12.49 -13.25 17.05
C MET A 198 11.10 -12.93 16.55
N ALA A 199 10.60 -11.70 16.76
CA ALA A 199 9.31 -11.28 16.23
C ALA A 199 9.25 -11.40 14.70
N THR A 200 10.31 -10.95 14.00
CA THR A 200 10.42 -11.10 12.54
C THR A 200 10.41 -12.56 12.09
N ALA A 201 11.18 -13.43 12.76
CA ALA A 201 11.20 -14.86 12.47
C ALA A 201 9.82 -15.50 12.69
N TYR A 202 9.16 -15.20 13.82
CA TYR A 202 7.81 -15.71 14.10
C TYR A 202 6.81 -15.22 13.05
N TYR A 203 6.87 -13.94 12.66
CA TYR A 203 5.96 -13.38 11.65
C TYR A 203 6.13 -14.09 10.30
N ARG A 204 7.38 -14.23 9.82
CA ARG A 204 7.68 -14.90 8.55
C ARG A 204 7.39 -16.40 8.56
N SER A 205 7.43 -17.05 9.73
CA SER A 205 6.99 -18.44 9.93
C SER A 205 5.47 -18.59 10.13
N ASN A 206 4.68 -17.53 9.85
CA ASN A 206 3.23 -17.48 9.99
C ASN A 206 2.68 -17.64 11.43
N GLN A 207 3.54 -17.50 12.44
CA GLN A 207 3.17 -17.50 13.86
C GLN A 207 2.90 -16.06 14.34
N LYS A 208 1.87 -15.44 13.76
CA LYS A 208 1.62 -13.99 13.84
C LYS A 208 1.41 -13.50 15.29
N GLU A 209 0.73 -14.27 16.14
CA GLU A 209 0.48 -13.92 17.55
C GLU A 209 1.78 -13.88 18.37
N LEU A 210 2.70 -14.82 18.10
CA LEU A 210 4.01 -14.82 18.74
C LEU A 210 4.83 -13.63 18.27
N ALA A 211 4.75 -13.25 17.00
CA ALA A 211 5.42 -12.05 16.50
C ALA A 211 5.02 -10.81 17.31
N ILE A 212 3.71 -10.58 17.51
CA ILE A 212 3.21 -9.46 18.32
C ILE A 212 3.72 -9.54 19.76
N LYS A 213 3.68 -10.72 20.39
CA LYS A 213 4.21 -10.93 21.74
C LYS A 213 5.69 -10.54 21.85
N TYR A 214 6.51 -10.93 20.87
CA TYR A 214 7.94 -10.64 20.89
C TYR A 214 8.26 -9.19 20.52
N CYS A 215 7.43 -8.51 19.70
CA CYS A 215 7.51 -7.05 19.55
C CYS A 215 7.27 -6.33 20.89
N HIS A 216 6.27 -6.75 21.66
CA HIS A 216 6.02 -6.18 22.99
C HIS A 216 7.18 -6.45 23.97
N LYS A 217 7.78 -7.64 23.93
CA LYS A 217 8.99 -7.92 24.72
C LYS A 217 10.14 -7.01 24.33
N ALA A 218 10.39 -6.83 23.03
CA ALA A 218 11.44 -5.94 22.55
C ALA A 218 11.24 -4.49 23.04
N LEU A 219 10.01 -3.98 22.93
CA LEU A 219 9.65 -2.64 23.40
C LEU A 219 9.61 -2.52 24.94
N GLY A 220 9.49 -3.64 25.65
CA GLY A 220 9.60 -3.70 27.10
C GLY A 220 11.04 -3.58 27.59
N GLU A 221 12.00 -4.14 26.86
CA GLU A 221 13.43 -3.99 27.13
C GLU A 221 13.95 -2.60 26.69
N ASP A 222 13.60 -2.16 25.48
CA ASP A 222 13.93 -0.82 24.98
C ASP A 222 12.73 -0.22 24.25
N ASN A 223 12.09 0.76 24.90
CA ASN A 223 10.92 1.43 24.34
C ASN A 223 11.28 2.39 23.17
N MET A 224 12.56 2.67 22.92
CA MET A 224 13.04 3.49 21.80
C MET A 224 13.48 2.65 20.60
N ASN A 225 13.34 1.32 20.65
CA ASN A 225 13.65 0.46 19.51
C ASN A 225 12.72 0.74 18.33
N GLU A 226 13.22 1.49 17.34
CA GLU A 226 12.41 1.93 16.21
C GLU A 226 11.91 0.78 15.34
N GLN A 227 12.76 -0.22 15.10
CA GLN A 227 12.42 -1.39 14.30
C GLN A 227 11.31 -2.20 14.94
N ALA A 228 11.37 -2.43 16.26
CA ALA A 228 10.35 -3.18 16.98
C ALA A 228 9.00 -2.44 16.98
N GLY A 229 9.02 -1.12 17.16
CA GLY A 229 7.81 -0.28 17.09
C GLY A 229 7.17 -0.28 15.70
N TYR A 230 7.99 -0.14 14.66
CA TYR A 230 7.55 -0.27 13.26
C TYR A 230 6.96 -1.66 12.98
N ASN A 231 7.68 -2.73 13.33
CA ASN A 231 7.23 -4.12 13.12
C ASN A 231 5.90 -4.38 13.81
N LEU A 232 5.72 -3.92 15.06
CA LEU A 232 4.45 -4.05 15.78
C LEU A 232 3.29 -3.44 14.99
N GLY A 233 3.43 -2.19 14.55
CA GLY A 233 2.40 -1.49 13.78
C GLY A 233 2.07 -2.20 12.46
N VAL A 234 3.10 -2.58 11.69
CA VAL A 234 2.91 -3.24 10.39
C VAL A 234 2.31 -4.64 10.52
N TYR A 235 2.76 -5.43 11.50
CA TYR A 235 2.22 -6.78 11.70
C TYR A 235 0.76 -6.72 12.13
N LEU A 236 0.39 -5.78 13.02
CA LEU A 236 -1.01 -5.56 13.39
C LEU A 236 -1.86 -5.11 12.19
N TYR A 237 -1.33 -4.23 11.34
CA TYR A 237 -2.00 -3.79 10.10
C TYR A 237 -2.25 -4.97 9.17
N LYS A 238 -1.23 -5.81 8.93
CA LYS A 238 -1.33 -7.00 8.07
C LYS A 238 -2.24 -8.09 8.64
N MET A 239 -2.46 -8.10 9.95
CA MET A 239 -3.44 -8.96 10.62
C MET A 239 -4.86 -8.39 10.57
N GLY A 240 -5.08 -7.22 9.98
CA GLY A 240 -6.38 -6.53 9.96
C GLY A 240 -6.77 -5.87 11.29
N LYS A 241 -5.87 -5.82 12.29
CA LYS A 241 -6.11 -5.20 13.60
C LYS A 241 -5.88 -3.69 13.54
N MET A 242 -6.70 -2.99 12.74
CA MET A 242 -6.47 -1.59 12.34
C MET A 242 -6.30 -0.61 13.51
N GLU A 243 -7.16 -0.68 14.54
CA GLU A 243 -7.08 0.21 15.70
C GLU A 243 -5.79 -0.01 16.53
N GLN A 244 -5.38 -1.28 16.70
CA GLN A 244 -4.14 -1.59 17.40
C GLN A 244 -2.92 -1.16 16.58
N ALA A 245 -2.97 -1.35 15.26
CA ALA A 245 -1.91 -0.94 14.34
C ALA A 245 -1.70 0.58 14.37
N GLU A 246 -2.78 1.34 14.30
CA GLU A 246 -2.75 2.80 14.38
C GLU A 246 -2.15 3.28 15.70
N ASN A 247 -2.61 2.74 16.83
CA ASN A 247 -2.08 3.09 18.14
C ASN A 247 -0.58 2.78 18.25
N ALA A 248 -0.13 1.63 17.75
CA ALA A 248 1.29 1.27 17.73
C ALA A 248 2.12 2.22 16.84
N LEU A 249 1.61 2.60 15.66
CA LEU A 249 2.28 3.52 14.75
C LEU A 249 2.33 4.95 15.31
N LEU A 250 1.25 5.44 15.93
CA LEU A 250 1.22 6.74 16.61
C LEU A 250 2.22 6.80 17.76
N GLN A 251 2.27 5.75 18.60
CA GLN A 251 3.26 5.65 19.66
C GLN A 251 4.70 5.63 19.10
N GLN A 252 4.93 4.92 18.00
CA GLN A 252 6.23 4.87 17.35
C GLN A 252 6.64 6.25 16.78
N ILE A 253 5.74 6.89 16.04
CA ILE A 253 5.97 8.21 15.43
C ILE A 253 6.21 9.28 16.50
N SER A 254 5.53 9.22 17.65
CA SER A 254 5.72 10.17 18.76
C SER A 254 7.15 10.19 19.34
N LYS A 255 7.97 9.17 19.01
CA LYS A 255 9.37 9.05 19.46
C LYS A 255 10.36 9.59 18.44
N PHE A 256 9.96 9.84 17.19
CA PHE A 256 10.89 10.21 16.11
C PHE A 256 11.67 11.49 16.39
N GLU A 257 11.08 12.46 17.09
CA GLU A 257 11.77 13.71 17.47
C GLU A 257 12.81 13.50 18.58
N LYS A 258 12.71 12.40 19.34
CA LYS A 258 13.59 12.08 20.47
C LYS A 258 14.79 11.21 20.07
N ILE A 259 14.78 10.66 18.87
CA ILE A 259 15.77 9.69 18.39
C ILE A 259 16.42 10.24 17.11
N PRO A 260 17.76 10.18 16.96
CA PRO A 260 18.41 10.51 15.70
C PRO A 260 17.86 9.69 14.54
N VAL A 261 17.75 10.29 13.35
CA VAL A 261 17.26 9.58 12.17
C VAL A 261 18.34 8.59 11.69
N PHE A 262 18.19 7.31 12.07
CA PHE A 262 19.09 6.24 11.62
C PHE A 262 18.63 5.60 10.31
N ASP A 263 17.32 5.38 10.16
CA ASP A 263 16.71 4.77 8.98
C ASP A 263 15.54 5.63 8.51
N LYS A 264 15.74 6.33 7.38
CA LYS A 264 14.72 7.18 6.79
C LYS A 264 13.59 6.36 6.16
N ASP A 265 13.92 5.20 5.60
CA ASP A 265 12.96 4.35 4.90
C ASP A 265 11.97 3.74 5.89
N LEU A 266 12.47 3.32 7.05
CA LEU A 266 11.63 2.83 8.15
C LEU A 266 10.64 3.91 8.63
N ARG A 267 11.12 5.13 8.88
CA ARG A 267 10.26 6.24 9.34
C ARG A 267 9.24 6.66 8.28
N ALA A 268 9.66 6.72 7.02
CA ALA A 268 8.77 6.99 5.90
C ALA A 268 7.67 5.92 5.81
N ALA A 269 8.05 4.63 5.90
CA ALA A 269 7.10 3.54 5.92
C ALA A 269 6.11 3.63 7.10
N SER A 270 6.56 3.97 8.32
CA SER A 270 5.66 4.21 9.46
C SER A 270 4.59 5.26 9.15
N TYR A 271 4.99 6.41 8.58
CA TYR A 271 4.05 7.44 8.16
C TYR A 271 3.10 6.95 7.06
N SER A 272 3.59 6.20 6.06
CA SER A 272 2.76 5.63 4.99
C SER A 272 1.72 4.64 5.52
N TYR A 273 2.07 3.77 6.47
CA TYR A 273 1.13 2.83 7.07
C TYR A 273 0.08 3.55 7.93
N LEU A 274 0.46 4.57 8.68
CA LEU A 274 -0.50 5.38 9.45
C LEU A 274 -1.47 6.10 8.50
N ALA A 275 -0.94 6.71 7.44
CA ALA A 275 -1.74 7.39 6.42
C ALA A 275 -2.72 6.44 5.72
N GLU A 276 -2.31 5.22 5.42
CA GLU A 276 -3.17 4.19 4.84
C GLU A 276 -4.33 3.83 5.78
N ILE A 277 -4.08 3.70 7.09
CA ILE A 277 -5.15 3.46 8.07
C ILE A 277 -6.13 4.65 8.11
N GLN A 278 -5.60 5.88 8.13
CA GLN A 278 -6.40 7.10 8.13
C GLN A 278 -7.24 7.24 6.85
N TYR A 279 -6.67 6.91 5.70
CA TYR A 279 -7.38 6.87 4.43
C TYR A 279 -8.56 5.90 4.48
N ASN A 280 -8.34 4.68 5.00
CA ASN A 280 -9.40 3.67 5.11
C ASN A 280 -10.51 4.06 6.11
N LYS A 281 -10.25 5.00 7.03
CA LYS A 281 -11.25 5.63 7.91
C LYS A 281 -11.98 6.83 7.28
N GLY A 282 -11.56 7.28 6.10
CA GLY A 282 -12.07 8.49 5.46
C GLY A 282 -11.41 9.80 5.95
N GLU A 283 -10.34 9.72 6.76
CA GLU A 283 -9.60 10.88 7.28
C GLU A 283 -8.59 11.41 6.24
N TYR A 284 -9.08 11.82 5.07
CA TYR A 284 -8.25 12.11 3.89
C TYR A 284 -7.20 13.22 4.10
N LEU A 285 -7.49 14.24 4.91
CA LEU A 285 -6.54 15.31 5.22
C LEU A 285 -5.36 14.84 6.09
N ASN A 286 -5.66 13.98 7.08
CA ASN A 286 -4.63 13.38 7.93
C ASN A 286 -3.75 12.42 7.10
N ALA A 287 -4.40 11.61 6.27
CA ALA A 287 -3.72 10.70 5.35
C ALA A 287 -2.79 11.44 4.38
N GLU A 288 -3.28 12.50 3.71
CA GLU A 288 -2.46 13.37 2.85
C GLU A 288 -1.24 13.90 3.58
N THR A 289 -1.45 14.45 4.79
CA THR A 289 -0.38 15.02 5.61
C THR A 289 0.70 13.99 5.94
N ASN A 290 0.31 12.78 6.37
CA ASN A 290 1.26 11.73 6.73
C ASN A 290 1.94 11.11 5.50
N TYR A 291 1.25 10.97 4.37
CA TYR A 291 1.91 10.58 3.13
C TYR A 291 2.92 11.63 2.65
N GLN A 292 2.63 12.92 2.80
CA GLN A 292 3.58 13.97 2.47
C GLN A 292 4.82 13.91 3.38
N LYS A 293 4.64 13.76 4.70
CA LYS A 293 5.76 13.55 5.64
C LYS A 293 6.62 12.34 5.28
N SER A 294 5.99 11.27 4.79
CA SER A 294 6.70 10.09 4.30
C SER A 294 7.60 10.45 3.10
N LEU A 295 7.06 11.16 2.11
CA LEU A 295 7.80 11.59 0.93
C LEU A 295 8.89 12.64 1.23
N ASP A 296 8.69 13.47 2.24
CA ASP A 296 9.69 14.45 2.71
C ASP A 296 10.92 13.77 3.32
N LEU A 297 10.75 12.57 3.91
CA LEU A 297 11.86 11.75 4.40
C LEU A 297 12.58 11.04 3.26
N CYS A 298 11.83 10.29 2.45
CA CYS A 298 12.32 9.66 1.24
C CYS A 298 11.18 9.35 0.25
N PRO A 299 11.43 9.47 -1.06
CA PRO A 299 10.49 9.01 -2.08
C PRO A 299 10.23 7.50 -1.93
N ASN A 300 8.95 7.12 -1.76
CA ASN A 300 8.56 5.71 -1.72
C ASN A 300 7.24 5.48 -2.47
N PRO A 301 7.11 4.34 -3.18
CA PRO A 301 5.94 4.09 -4.02
C PRO A 301 4.64 3.98 -3.21
N MET A 302 4.68 3.49 -1.97
CA MET A 302 3.49 3.38 -1.13
C MET A 302 2.85 4.74 -0.87
N ALA A 303 3.64 5.76 -0.52
CA ALA A 303 3.13 7.10 -0.27
C ALA A 303 2.58 7.77 -1.53
N TYR A 304 3.26 7.63 -2.68
CA TYR A 304 2.73 8.14 -3.95
C TYR A 304 1.39 7.48 -4.31
N LEU A 305 1.31 6.15 -4.26
CA LEU A 305 0.05 5.44 -4.57
C LEU A 305 -1.07 5.80 -3.58
N GLY A 306 -0.73 5.97 -2.31
CA GLY A 306 -1.67 6.41 -1.27
C GLY A 306 -2.18 7.83 -1.46
N LEU A 307 -1.32 8.78 -1.86
CA LEU A 307 -1.75 10.11 -2.28
C LEU A 307 -2.64 10.06 -3.52
N GLY A 308 -2.32 9.18 -4.48
CA GLY A 308 -3.18 8.91 -5.63
C GLY A 308 -4.60 8.51 -5.19
N ASP A 309 -4.70 7.59 -4.23
CA ASP A 309 -5.97 7.16 -3.64
C ASP A 309 -6.71 8.32 -2.94
N VAL A 310 -6.01 9.11 -2.13
CA VAL A 310 -6.57 10.29 -1.45
C VAL A 310 -7.14 11.32 -2.44
N TYR A 311 -6.38 11.66 -3.48
CA TYR A 311 -6.81 12.64 -4.47
C TYR A 311 -7.93 12.12 -5.35
N LEU A 312 -7.95 10.82 -5.68
CA LEU A 312 -9.05 10.19 -6.39
C LEU A 312 -10.37 10.28 -5.60
N GLN A 313 -10.34 10.01 -4.28
CA GLN A 313 -11.54 10.15 -3.43
C GLN A 313 -12.03 11.60 -3.31
N ARG A 314 -11.13 12.57 -3.47
CA ARG A 314 -11.46 14.00 -3.45
C ARG A 314 -11.77 14.57 -4.84
N GLU A 315 -11.84 13.72 -5.86
CA GLU A 315 -12.08 14.07 -7.26
C GLU A 315 -11.02 15.04 -7.86
N ASP A 316 -9.85 15.15 -7.24
CA ASP A 316 -8.70 15.86 -7.81
C ASP A 316 -7.95 14.93 -8.77
N PHE A 317 -8.58 14.68 -9.92
CA PHE A 317 -8.10 13.72 -10.91
C PHE A 317 -6.71 14.06 -11.45
N SER A 318 -6.34 15.34 -11.49
CA SER A 318 -5.02 15.77 -11.97
C SER A 318 -3.92 15.30 -11.02
N LYS A 319 -4.07 15.55 -9.71
CA LYS A 319 -3.08 15.09 -8.72
C LYS A 319 -3.11 13.58 -8.54
N ALA A 320 -4.28 12.95 -8.65
CA ALA A 320 -4.39 11.50 -8.60
C ALA A 320 -3.55 10.85 -9.72
N THR A 321 -3.71 11.31 -10.97
CA THR A 321 -2.93 10.84 -12.12
C THR A 321 -1.42 10.98 -11.88
N GLU A 322 -0.95 12.17 -11.48
CA GLU A 322 0.48 12.42 -11.25
C GLU A 322 1.08 11.47 -10.19
N ASN A 323 0.38 11.29 -9.08
CA ASN A 323 0.85 10.46 -7.97
C ASN A 323 0.80 8.96 -8.32
N TYR A 324 -0.23 8.48 -9.02
CA TYR A 324 -0.24 7.11 -9.52
C TYR A 324 0.90 6.84 -10.50
N GLU A 325 1.16 7.74 -11.45
CA GLU A 325 2.28 7.61 -12.40
C GLU A 325 3.63 7.51 -11.66
N LYS A 326 3.87 8.39 -10.68
CA LYS A 326 5.09 8.36 -9.85
C LYS A 326 5.23 7.06 -9.07
N GLY A 327 4.17 6.58 -8.43
CA GLY A 327 4.20 5.35 -7.64
C GLY A 327 4.41 4.09 -8.48
N ILE A 328 3.75 4.01 -9.63
CA ILE A 328 3.85 2.88 -10.56
C ILE A 328 5.25 2.79 -11.20
N ALA A 329 5.90 3.92 -11.47
CA ALA A 329 7.19 3.98 -12.16
C ALA A 329 8.33 3.19 -11.47
N TYR A 330 8.24 2.95 -10.16
CA TYR A 330 9.24 2.16 -9.42
C TYR A 330 9.26 0.70 -9.83
N GLU A 331 8.08 0.07 -9.97
CA GLU A 331 7.94 -1.33 -10.38
C GLU A 331 6.74 -1.51 -11.33
N PRO A 332 6.88 -1.10 -12.61
CA PRO A 332 5.72 -0.97 -13.50
C PRO A 332 4.94 -2.27 -13.75
N ASN A 333 5.58 -3.44 -13.62
CA ASN A 333 4.98 -4.74 -13.91
C ASN A 333 4.65 -5.57 -12.64
N ARG A 334 4.68 -4.97 -11.45
CA ARG A 334 4.29 -5.68 -10.21
C ARG A 334 2.80 -6.03 -10.24
N PRO A 335 2.36 -7.26 -9.89
CA PRO A 335 0.94 -7.64 -9.89
C PRO A 335 0.03 -6.67 -9.13
N SER A 336 0.48 -6.17 -7.98
CA SER A 336 -0.30 -5.20 -7.17
C SER A 336 -0.55 -3.85 -7.87
N ASN A 337 0.20 -3.53 -8.94
CA ASN A 337 -0.03 -2.32 -9.73
C ASN A 337 -1.18 -2.46 -10.74
N ILE A 338 -1.77 -3.64 -10.92
CA ILE A 338 -2.99 -3.83 -11.73
C ILE A 338 -4.13 -2.95 -11.21
N LYS A 339 -4.39 -2.96 -9.90
CA LYS A 339 -5.34 -2.04 -9.25
C LYS A 339 -4.98 -0.58 -9.54
N ARG A 340 -3.69 -0.24 -9.48
CA ARG A 340 -3.19 1.14 -9.64
C ARG A 340 -3.34 1.66 -11.06
N TYR A 341 -3.08 0.84 -12.08
CA TYR A 341 -3.36 1.19 -13.47
C TYR A 341 -4.86 1.38 -13.72
N PHE A 342 -5.72 0.55 -13.12
CA PHE A 342 -7.16 0.75 -13.21
C PHE A 342 -7.59 2.10 -12.60
N GLN A 343 -7.11 2.43 -11.41
CA GLN A 343 -7.38 3.72 -10.75
C GLN A 343 -6.81 4.92 -11.53
N LEU A 344 -5.62 4.78 -12.12
CA LEU A 344 -5.04 5.76 -13.04
C LEU A 344 -5.94 5.95 -14.27
N GLY A 345 -6.45 4.86 -14.85
CA GLY A 345 -7.38 4.91 -15.98
C GLY A 345 -8.67 5.66 -15.65
N LEU A 346 -9.26 5.40 -14.49
CA LEU A 346 -10.41 6.15 -13.99
C LEU A 346 -10.07 7.64 -13.78
N SER A 347 -8.95 7.94 -13.13
CA SER A 347 -8.49 9.31 -12.90
C SER A 347 -8.35 10.07 -14.22
N CYS A 348 -7.68 9.48 -15.20
CA CYS A 348 -7.52 10.06 -16.52
C CYS A 348 -8.88 10.24 -17.24
N TYR A 349 -9.80 9.27 -17.13
CA TYR A 349 -11.11 9.34 -17.77
C TYR A 349 -11.95 10.50 -17.21
N PHE A 350 -12.10 10.57 -15.90
CA PHE A 350 -12.86 11.66 -15.26
C PHE A 350 -12.14 13.02 -15.38
N GLY A 351 -10.81 13.01 -15.46
CA GLY A 351 -9.99 14.17 -15.84
C GLY A 351 -10.05 14.55 -17.33
N LYS A 352 -10.95 13.94 -18.12
CA LYS A 352 -11.16 14.18 -19.57
C LYS A 352 -9.93 13.92 -20.46
N GLN A 353 -8.99 13.08 -20.00
CA GLN A 353 -7.81 12.62 -20.73
C GLN A 353 -8.05 11.20 -21.29
N THR A 354 -9.01 11.07 -22.22
CA THR A 354 -9.49 9.76 -22.72
C THR A 354 -8.40 8.85 -23.29
N ASP A 355 -7.41 9.40 -24.01
CA ASP A 355 -6.32 8.60 -24.56
C ASP A 355 -5.43 8.01 -23.47
N LYS A 356 -5.03 8.83 -22.48
CA LYS A 356 -4.26 8.33 -21.32
C LYS A 356 -5.06 7.33 -20.49
N ALA A 357 -6.37 7.52 -20.39
CA ALA A 357 -7.24 6.57 -19.69
C ALA A 357 -7.16 5.19 -20.35
N ARG A 358 -7.26 5.15 -21.68
CA ARG A 358 -7.13 3.92 -22.47
C ARG A 358 -5.74 3.29 -22.32
N ASP A 359 -4.68 4.09 -22.34
CA ASP A 359 -3.31 3.58 -22.14
C ASP A 359 -3.14 2.94 -20.76
N ALA A 360 -3.70 3.53 -19.72
CA ALA A 360 -3.69 2.98 -18.38
C ALA A 360 -4.52 1.69 -18.27
N PHE A 361 -5.73 1.64 -18.84
CA PHE A 361 -6.54 0.41 -18.87
C PHE A 361 -5.86 -0.72 -19.66
N ASN A 362 -5.19 -0.40 -20.78
CA ASN A 362 -4.38 -1.37 -21.49
C ASN A 362 -3.18 -1.85 -20.67
N SER A 363 -2.53 -0.96 -19.91
CA SER A 363 -1.43 -1.29 -19.00
C SER A 363 -1.86 -2.21 -17.86
N CYS A 364 -3.10 -2.06 -17.37
CA CYS A 364 -3.72 -2.97 -16.42
C CYS A 364 -3.78 -4.41 -16.97
N ILE A 365 -4.32 -4.59 -18.18
CA ILE A 365 -4.43 -5.88 -18.85
C ILE A 365 -3.04 -6.45 -19.21
N TYR A 366 -2.14 -5.59 -19.69
CA TYR A 366 -0.77 -5.97 -20.03
C TYR A 366 0.00 -6.49 -18.81
N THR A 367 -0.14 -5.84 -17.65
CA THR A 367 0.53 -6.25 -16.41
C THR A 367 0.08 -7.64 -15.95
N MET A 368 -1.21 -7.96 -16.06
CA MET A 368 -1.70 -9.32 -15.80
C MET A 368 -1.09 -10.33 -16.76
N ARG A 369 -1.10 -10.05 -18.08
CA ARG A 369 -0.51 -10.95 -19.09
C ARG A 369 0.98 -11.20 -18.85
N LYS A 370 1.71 -10.17 -18.42
CA LYS A 370 3.13 -10.29 -18.06
C LYS A 370 3.38 -11.21 -16.86
N ASN A 371 2.40 -11.35 -15.98
CA ASN A 371 2.46 -12.17 -14.76
C ASN A 371 1.55 -13.41 -14.85
N ASN A 372 1.19 -13.87 -16.05
CA ASN A 372 0.18 -14.91 -16.25
C ASN A 372 0.50 -16.23 -15.50
N GLU A 373 1.78 -16.59 -15.40
CA GLU A 373 2.21 -17.76 -14.64
C GLU A 373 1.88 -17.63 -13.14
N LEU A 374 2.11 -16.45 -12.54
CA LEU A 374 1.76 -16.19 -11.15
C LEU A 374 0.24 -16.24 -10.93
N PHE A 375 -0.54 -15.68 -11.86
CA PHE A 375 -2.00 -15.76 -11.81
C PHE A 375 -2.49 -17.21 -11.85
N THR A 376 -1.91 -18.01 -12.76
CA THR A 376 -2.26 -19.43 -12.88
C THR A 376 -1.94 -20.18 -11.58
N GLN A 377 -0.73 -19.99 -11.06
CA GLN A 377 -0.32 -20.62 -9.79
C GLN A 377 -1.22 -20.20 -8.63
N ALA A 378 -1.46 -18.91 -8.45
CA ALA A 378 -2.30 -18.38 -7.37
C ALA A 378 -3.74 -18.91 -7.42
N LEU A 379 -4.38 -18.87 -8.59
CA LEU A 379 -5.77 -19.29 -8.78
C LEU A 379 -5.99 -20.80 -8.65
N THR A 380 -4.96 -21.60 -8.91
CA THR A 380 -4.95 -23.06 -8.71
C THR A 380 -4.43 -23.49 -7.33
N SER A 381 -3.94 -22.55 -6.51
CA SER A 381 -3.38 -22.87 -5.20
C SER A 381 -4.47 -23.27 -4.20
N ASN A 382 -4.10 -24.06 -3.19
CA ASN A 382 -4.96 -24.36 -2.05
C ASN A 382 -5.00 -23.22 -1.02
N ASN A 383 -4.32 -22.10 -1.28
CA ASN A 383 -4.32 -20.94 -0.39
C ASN A 383 -5.48 -20.00 -0.77
N GLU A 384 -6.56 -20.05 0.00
CA GLU A 384 -7.76 -19.24 -0.25
C GLU A 384 -7.50 -17.73 -0.23
N GLU A 385 -6.64 -17.24 0.68
CA GLU A 385 -6.30 -15.81 0.78
C GLU A 385 -5.60 -15.33 -0.50
N LEU A 386 -4.62 -16.11 -0.97
CA LEU A 386 -3.91 -15.83 -2.22
C LEU A 386 -4.84 -15.88 -3.43
N LYS A 387 -5.76 -16.85 -3.46
CA LYS A 387 -6.75 -16.97 -4.54
C LYS A 387 -7.65 -15.74 -4.60
N ILE A 388 -8.19 -15.31 -3.46
CA ILE A 388 -9.04 -14.11 -3.35
C ILE A 388 -8.29 -12.87 -3.84
N GLU A 389 -7.02 -12.70 -3.45
CA GLU A 389 -6.19 -11.57 -3.90
C GLU A 389 -6.11 -11.52 -5.43
N TYR A 390 -5.79 -12.65 -6.08
CA TYR A 390 -5.63 -12.70 -7.54
C TYR A 390 -6.96 -12.68 -8.30
N GLU A 391 -8.06 -13.14 -7.70
CA GLU A 391 -9.41 -12.94 -8.22
C GLU A 391 -9.79 -11.45 -8.25
N GLN A 392 -9.45 -10.70 -7.19
CA GLN A 392 -9.64 -9.25 -7.16
C GLN A 392 -8.79 -8.53 -8.23
N LEU A 393 -7.55 -8.96 -8.43
CA LEU A 393 -6.71 -8.42 -9.52
C LEU A 393 -7.33 -8.69 -10.90
N THR A 394 -7.85 -9.90 -11.10
CA THR A 394 -8.56 -10.27 -12.34
C THR A 394 -9.78 -9.37 -12.56
N TRP A 395 -10.55 -9.08 -11.51
CA TRP A 395 -11.69 -8.17 -11.58
C TRP A 395 -11.31 -6.78 -12.12
N PHE A 396 -10.19 -6.20 -11.67
CA PHE A 396 -9.73 -4.90 -12.20
C PHE A 396 -9.41 -4.93 -13.69
N THR A 397 -8.88 -6.05 -14.22
CA THR A 397 -8.62 -6.18 -15.66
C THR A 397 -9.89 -6.31 -16.49
N MET A 398 -10.90 -6.98 -15.94
CA MET A 398 -12.21 -7.11 -16.57
C MET A 398 -12.93 -5.77 -16.60
N MET A 399 -12.90 -5.01 -15.49
CA MET A 399 -13.39 -3.63 -15.45
C MET A 399 -12.62 -2.74 -16.42
N SER A 400 -11.29 -2.88 -16.51
CA SER A 400 -10.49 -2.14 -17.50
C SER A 400 -10.94 -2.44 -18.94
N THR A 401 -11.31 -3.70 -19.23
CA THR A 401 -11.87 -4.10 -20.53
C THR A 401 -13.24 -3.47 -20.78
N LEU A 402 -14.10 -3.38 -19.77
CA LEU A 402 -15.37 -2.65 -19.87
C LEU A 402 -15.16 -1.17 -20.19
N TRP A 403 -14.22 -0.52 -19.51
CA TRP A 403 -13.90 0.88 -19.78
C TRP A 403 -13.27 1.11 -21.16
N LEU A 404 -12.45 0.17 -21.64
CA LEU A 404 -11.95 0.20 -23.02
C LEU A 404 -13.08 0.05 -24.05
N ALA A 405 -14.10 -0.78 -23.76
CA ALA A 405 -15.29 -0.90 -24.59
C ALA A 405 -16.09 0.42 -24.64
N ARG A 406 -16.31 1.05 -23.48
CA ARG A 406 -17.00 2.34 -23.33
C ARG A 406 -16.27 3.50 -24.02
N THR A 407 -14.96 3.40 -24.17
CA THR A 407 -14.10 4.43 -24.78
C THR A 407 -13.54 4.00 -26.14
N ALA A 408 -14.14 3.00 -26.79
CA ALA A 408 -13.65 2.43 -28.04
C ALA A 408 -13.56 3.50 -29.15
N LYS A 409 -12.48 3.47 -29.93
CA LYS A 409 -12.23 4.40 -31.05
C LYS A 409 -12.87 3.95 -32.35
N SER A 410 -13.31 2.69 -32.43
CA SER A 410 -13.93 2.11 -33.62
C SER A 410 -14.99 1.08 -33.25
N ALA A 411 -15.90 0.81 -34.20
CA ALA A 411 -16.93 -0.21 -34.03
C ALA A 411 -16.33 -1.61 -33.82
N GLN A 412 -15.25 -1.97 -34.54
CA GLN A 412 -14.55 -3.24 -34.39
C GLN A 412 -13.98 -3.42 -32.98
N GLU A 413 -13.34 -2.37 -32.45
CA GLU A 413 -12.77 -2.39 -31.10
C GLU A 413 -13.88 -2.53 -30.05
N CYS A 414 -14.97 -1.76 -30.19
CA CYS A 414 -16.16 -1.83 -29.32
C CYS A 414 -16.71 -3.26 -29.25
N ILE A 415 -16.94 -3.88 -30.43
CA ILE A 415 -17.43 -5.26 -30.54
C ILE A 415 -16.45 -6.23 -29.88
N SER A 416 -15.15 -6.09 -30.17
CA SER A 416 -14.13 -7.00 -29.63
C SER A 416 -14.11 -6.98 -28.10
N TYR A 417 -14.18 -5.81 -27.46
CA TYR A 417 -14.15 -5.73 -26.01
C TYR A 417 -15.45 -6.22 -25.38
N TYR A 418 -16.61 -5.75 -25.84
CA TYR A 418 -17.89 -6.16 -25.23
C TYR A 418 -18.17 -7.66 -25.38
N ASN A 419 -17.84 -8.27 -26.53
CA ASN A 419 -18.01 -9.72 -26.71
C ASN A 419 -17.17 -10.54 -25.71
N ASN A 420 -16.06 -9.98 -25.21
CA ASN A 420 -15.22 -10.66 -24.24
C ASN A 420 -15.75 -10.58 -22.81
N ILE A 421 -16.67 -9.66 -22.48
CA ILE A 421 -17.02 -9.36 -21.07
C ILE A 421 -18.51 -9.39 -20.74
N LEU A 422 -19.42 -9.16 -21.69
CA LEU A 422 -20.84 -8.95 -21.41
C LEU A 422 -21.52 -10.12 -20.69
N GLU A 423 -21.06 -11.34 -20.94
CA GLU A 423 -21.66 -12.55 -20.40
C GLU A 423 -20.90 -13.09 -19.17
N ILE A 424 -19.86 -12.40 -18.68
CA ILE A 424 -19.04 -12.87 -17.56
C ILE A 424 -19.65 -12.41 -16.21
N GLN A 425 -19.90 -13.39 -15.32
CA GLN A 425 -20.67 -13.21 -14.08
C GLN A 425 -20.19 -12.06 -13.16
N PRO A 426 -18.88 -11.89 -12.84
CA PRO A 426 -18.40 -10.73 -12.06
C PRO A 426 -18.69 -9.34 -12.63
N ILE A 427 -18.94 -9.22 -13.94
CA ILE A 427 -19.11 -7.94 -14.64
C ILE A 427 -20.55 -7.69 -15.04
N LYS A 428 -21.37 -8.74 -15.13
CA LYS A 428 -22.76 -8.65 -15.56
C LYS A 428 -23.56 -7.59 -14.79
N ASP A 429 -23.35 -7.48 -13.48
CA ASP A 429 -24.02 -6.49 -12.62
C ASP A 429 -23.48 -5.06 -12.76
N LYS A 430 -22.41 -4.86 -13.53
CA LYS A 430 -21.79 -3.56 -13.85
C LYS A 430 -22.12 -3.08 -15.26
N ILE A 431 -22.76 -3.92 -16.07
CA ILE A 431 -23.21 -3.56 -17.41
C ILE A 431 -24.45 -2.66 -17.30
N GLU A 432 -24.40 -1.54 -18.00
CA GLU A 432 -25.49 -0.55 -18.04
C GLU A 432 -26.25 -0.64 -19.38
N PRO A 433 -27.49 -0.11 -19.48
CA PRO A 433 -28.22 -0.02 -20.74
C PRO A 433 -27.39 0.58 -21.89
N GLN A 434 -26.59 1.60 -21.58
CA GLN A 434 -25.72 2.26 -22.55
C GLN A 434 -24.66 1.33 -23.15
N ASP A 435 -24.19 0.31 -22.42
CA ASP A 435 -23.22 -0.65 -22.93
C ASP A 435 -23.81 -1.52 -24.05
N TYR A 436 -25.06 -1.96 -23.90
CA TYR A 436 -25.78 -2.67 -24.96
C TYR A 436 -26.08 -1.78 -26.16
N ILE A 437 -26.44 -0.51 -25.94
CA ILE A 437 -26.69 0.46 -26.99
C ILE A 437 -25.39 0.73 -27.78
N ASN A 438 -24.26 0.91 -27.10
CA ASN A 438 -22.95 1.09 -27.73
C ASN A 438 -22.58 -0.12 -28.61
N LEU A 439 -22.78 -1.34 -28.10
CA LEU A 439 -22.51 -2.56 -28.86
C LEU A 439 -23.44 -2.69 -30.09
N ALA A 440 -24.74 -2.46 -29.91
CA ALA A 440 -25.71 -2.52 -31.00
C ALA A 440 -25.39 -1.47 -32.08
N GLY A 441 -25.05 -0.24 -31.66
CA GLY A 441 -24.61 0.83 -32.54
C GLY A 441 -23.34 0.47 -33.31
N ALA A 442 -22.39 -0.21 -32.69
CA ALA A 442 -21.18 -0.70 -33.35
C ALA A 442 -21.50 -1.75 -34.43
N TYR A 443 -22.34 -2.75 -34.14
CA TYR A 443 -22.78 -3.72 -35.17
C TYR A 443 -23.55 -3.04 -36.31
N HIS A 444 -24.44 -2.10 -35.99
CA HIS A 444 -25.18 -1.35 -36.99
C HIS A 444 -24.26 -0.50 -37.89
N THR A 445 -23.23 0.13 -37.31
CA THR A 445 -22.21 0.88 -38.07
C THR A 445 -21.48 -0.03 -39.08
N LEU A 446 -21.28 -1.30 -38.73
CA LEU A 446 -20.70 -2.32 -39.63
C LEU A 446 -21.73 -3.01 -40.53
N LYS A 447 -22.95 -2.46 -40.60
CA LYS A 447 -24.08 -2.96 -41.41
C LYS A 447 -24.60 -4.34 -41.01
N ASP A 448 -24.30 -4.80 -39.80
CA ASP A 448 -24.89 -6.01 -39.22
C ASP A 448 -26.12 -5.65 -38.36
N THR A 449 -27.17 -5.21 -39.03
CA THR A 449 -28.42 -4.78 -38.37
C THR A 449 -29.10 -5.93 -37.62
N ASN A 450 -29.00 -7.17 -38.13
CA ASN A 450 -29.57 -8.35 -37.47
C ASN A 450 -28.92 -8.57 -36.10
N LYS A 451 -27.59 -8.45 -36.03
CA LYS A 451 -26.88 -8.56 -34.75
C LYS A 451 -27.20 -7.41 -33.82
N ALA A 452 -27.26 -6.18 -34.35
CA ALA A 452 -27.63 -5.01 -33.57
C ALA A 452 -29.03 -5.17 -32.91
N GLN A 453 -30.03 -5.61 -33.69
CA GLN A 453 -31.36 -5.91 -33.17
C GLN A 453 -31.34 -7.02 -32.12
N SER A 454 -30.61 -8.12 -32.36
CA SER A 454 -30.47 -9.21 -31.39
C SER A 454 -29.86 -8.74 -30.06
N ILE A 455 -28.88 -7.82 -30.09
CA ILE A 455 -28.28 -7.24 -28.89
C ILE A 455 -29.29 -6.38 -28.13
N LEU A 456 -30.08 -5.56 -28.80
CA LEU A 456 -31.10 -4.74 -28.13
C LEU A 456 -32.27 -5.56 -27.59
N GLU A 457 -32.67 -6.66 -28.24
CA GLU A 457 -33.67 -7.57 -27.69
C GLU A 457 -33.18 -8.25 -26.40
N LYS A 458 -31.90 -8.66 -26.36
CA LYS A 458 -31.27 -9.11 -25.11
C LYS A 458 -31.29 -8.01 -24.05
N ALA A 459 -30.92 -6.79 -24.41
CA ALA A 459 -30.91 -5.65 -23.50
C ALA A 459 -32.30 -5.36 -22.93
N LYS A 460 -33.34 -5.41 -23.77
CA LYS A 460 -34.74 -5.22 -23.37
C LYS A 460 -35.24 -6.30 -22.41
N ALA A 461 -34.80 -7.55 -22.56
CA ALA A 461 -35.14 -8.61 -21.61
C ALA A 461 -34.55 -8.36 -20.21
N ILE A 462 -33.40 -7.66 -20.13
CA ILE A 462 -32.71 -7.31 -18.88
C ILE A 462 -33.26 -6.00 -18.30
N PHE A 463 -33.52 -5.01 -19.17
CA PHE A 463 -33.93 -3.66 -18.82
C PHE A 463 -35.27 -3.31 -19.51
N PRO A 464 -36.38 -3.94 -19.12
CA PRO A 464 -37.65 -3.86 -19.86
C PRO A 464 -38.31 -2.47 -19.84
N THR A 465 -37.89 -1.58 -18.95
CA THR A 465 -38.45 -0.23 -18.78
C THR A 465 -37.48 0.87 -19.20
N ASP A 466 -36.30 0.55 -19.73
CA ASP A 466 -35.32 1.55 -20.12
C ASP A 466 -35.69 2.21 -21.46
N ILE A 467 -35.94 3.52 -21.41
CA ILE A 467 -36.39 4.29 -22.57
C ILE A 467 -35.31 4.45 -23.65
N ASN A 468 -34.02 4.41 -23.29
CA ASN A 468 -32.92 4.55 -24.25
C ASN A 468 -32.77 3.29 -25.08
N ILE A 469 -32.96 2.11 -24.48
CA ILE A 469 -33.01 0.84 -25.20
C ILE A 469 -34.21 0.82 -26.14
N MET A 470 -35.40 1.18 -25.68
CA MET A 470 -36.59 1.26 -26.53
C MET A 470 -36.39 2.21 -27.71
N PHE A 471 -35.83 3.39 -27.44
CA PHE A 471 -35.56 4.38 -28.48
C PHE A 471 -34.53 3.86 -29.48
N SER A 472 -33.42 3.29 -29.02
CA SER A 472 -32.39 2.68 -29.87
C SER A 472 -32.96 1.55 -30.72
N SER A 473 -33.85 0.72 -30.18
CA SER A 473 -34.54 -0.34 -30.94
C SER A 473 -35.40 0.25 -32.03
N SER A 474 -36.12 1.35 -31.75
CA SER A 474 -36.97 2.03 -32.74
C SER A 474 -36.18 2.61 -33.92
N LEU A 475 -34.89 2.93 -33.73
CA LEU A 475 -34.02 3.44 -34.79
C LEU A 475 -33.51 2.32 -35.71
N LEU A 476 -33.57 1.05 -35.28
CA LEU A 476 -33.20 -0.11 -36.10
C LEU A 476 -34.39 -0.75 -36.84
N MET A 477 -35.59 -0.18 -36.69
CA MET A 477 -36.81 -0.62 -37.39
C MET A 477 -37.01 0.17 -38.68
N GLU A 478 -37.71 -0.42 -39.65
CA GLU A 478 -38.10 0.30 -40.85
C GLU A 478 -39.08 1.43 -40.51
N ASP A 479 -38.95 2.58 -41.19
CA ASP A 479 -39.78 3.76 -40.94
C ASP A 479 -41.26 3.55 -41.25
N ASN A 480 -41.63 2.51 -42.00
CA ASN A 480 -43.00 2.14 -42.29
C ASN A 480 -43.50 0.95 -41.45
N ASP A 481 -42.75 0.48 -40.45
CA ASP A 481 -43.18 -0.61 -39.57
C ASP A 481 -44.19 -0.09 -38.52
N PRO A 482 -45.46 -0.54 -38.52
CA PRO A 482 -46.45 -0.09 -37.55
C PRO A 482 -46.08 -0.38 -36.08
N ARG A 483 -45.29 -1.45 -35.83
CA ARG A 483 -44.84 -1.82 -34.47
C ARG A 483 -43.94 -0.75 -33.86
N ARG A 484 -43.28 0.06 -34.70
CA ARG A 484 -42.44 1.17 -34.27
C ARG A 484 -43.25 2.23 -33.52
N ILE A 485 -44.49 2.48 -33.93
CA ILE A 485 -45.39 3.42 -33.25
C ILE A 485 -45.69 2.94 -31.83
N GLU A 486 -46.02 1.65 -31.65
CA GLU A 486 -46.32 1.09 -30.33
C GLU A 486 -45.12 1.22 -29.39
N LEU A 487 -43.92 0.91 -29.89
CA LEU A 487 -42.67 1.04 -29.14
C LEU A 487 -42.40 2.50 -28.72
N LEU A 488 -42.56 3.45 -29.65
CA LEU A 488 -42.35 4.88 -29.37
C LEU A 488 -43.42 5.43 -28.42
N GLN A 489 -44.68 4.99 -28.53
CA GLN A 489 -45.75 5.36 -27.60
C GLN A 489 -45.51 4.79 -26.19
N ASN A 490 -44.88 3.62 -26.07
CA ASN A 490 -44.47 3.09 -24.77
C ASN A 490 -43.44 4.00 -24.09
N ILE A 491 -42.52 4.63 -24.82
CA ILE A 491 -41.59 5.63 -24.27
C ILE A 491 -42.36 6.84 -23.70
N LEU A 492 -43.39 7.30 -24.40
CA LEU A 492 -44.19 8.46 -23.97
C LEU A 492 -44.94 8.22 -22.65
N LYS A 493 -45.21 6.97 -22.26
CA LYS A 493 -45.80 6.65 -20.94
C LYS A 493 -44.92 7.13 -19.77
N TYR A 494 -43.62 7.25 -20.00
CA TYR A 494 -42.63 7.67 -19.02
C TYR A 494 -42.32 9.18 -19.06
N GLU A 495 -42.86 9.92 -20.05
CA GLU A 495 -42.59 11.36 -20.28
C GLU A 495 -42.80 12.22 -19.02
N TYR A 496 -43.82 11.91 -18.23
CA TYR A 496 -44.17 12.66 -17.02
C TYR A 496 -43.75 11.97 -15.71
N GLN A 497 -43.27 10.72 -15.79
CA GLN A 497 -42.86 9.91 -14.64
C GLN A 497 -41.37 10.01 -14.37
N ILE A 498 -40.58 10.12 -15.44
CA ILE A 498 -39.14 10.28 -15.41
C ILE A 498 -38.92 11.65 -16.04
N GLN A 499 -38.63 12.67 -15.25
CA GLN A 499 -38.11 13.95 -15.76
C GLN A 499 -36.57 13.93 -15.71
N PRO A 500 -35.83 13.20 -16.55
CA PRO A 500 -34.47 13.63 -16.79
C PRO A 500 -34.56 14.86 -17.70
N GLN A 501 -33.97 15.98 -17.28
CA GLN A 501 -33.89 17.22 -18.05
C GLN A 501 -33.20 17.07 -19.43
N THR A 502 -32.81 15.86 -19.84
CA THR A 502 -31.88 15.58 -20.95
C THR A 502 -32.40 14.62 -22.03
N PHE A 503 -33.56 13.98 -21.89
CA PHE A 503 -34.09 13.07 -22.92
C PHE A 503 -34.98 13.82 -23.93
N ASP A 504 -34.67 13.67 -25.22
CA ASP A 504 -35.34 14.40 -26.30
C ASP A 504 -36.66 13.73 -26.72
N TYR A 505 -37.71 14.01 -25.96
CA TYR A 505 -39.07 13.57 -26.29
C TYR A 505 -39.59 14.17 -27.60
N ALA A 506 -39.13 15.36 -28.01
CA ALA A 506 -39.56 15.97 -29.28
C ALA A 506 -39.23 15.07 -30.46
N THR A 507 -38.07 14.41 -30.45
CA THR A 507 -37.68 13.44 -31.48
C THR A 507 -38.52 12.16 -31.43
N VAL A 508 -38.97 11.71 -30.26
CA VAL A 508 -39.91 10.58 -30.15
C VAL A 508 -41.23 10.91 -30.84
N TYR A 509 -41.82 12.07 -30.53
CA TYR A 509 -43.04 12.55 -31.20
C TYR A 509 -42.86 12.66 -32.71
N ASN A 510 -41.72 13.19 -33.17
CA ASN A 510 -41.41 13.27 -34.59
C ASN A 510 -41.37 11.88 -35.25
N ASN A 511 -40.67 10.93 -34.64
CA ASN A 511 -40.52 9.59 -35.21
C ASN A 511 -41.86 8.84 -35.30
N ILE A 512 -42.78 9.07 -34.37
CA ILE A 512 -44.17 8.57 -34.48
C ILE A 512 -44.86 9.21 -35.69
N ALA A 513 -44.80 10.53 -35.80
CA ALA A 513 -45.42 11.27 -36.90
C ALA A 513 -44.87 10.86 -38.27
N TRP A 514 -43.55 10.71 -38.37
CA TRP A 514 -42.85 10.22 -39.55
C TRP A 514 -43.29 8.82 -39.92
N THR A 515 -43.41 7.92 -38.94
CA THR A 515 -43.89 6.55 -39.19
C THR A 515 -45.32 6.55 -39.75
N TYR A 516 -46.21 7.39 -39.22
CA TYR A 516 -47.55 7.58 -39.80
C TYR A 516 -47.51 8.21 -41.20
N CYS A 517 -46.57 9.13 -41.47
CA CYS A 517 -46.36 9.71 -42.80
C CYS A 517 -45.98 8.61 -43.81
N CYS A 518 -44.99 7.77 -43.49
CA CYS A 518 -44.57 6.65 -44.32
C CYS A 518 -45.69 5.61 -44.56
N LEU A 519 -46.55 5.41 -43.56
CA LEU A 519 -47.76 4.58 -43.65
C LEU A 519 -48.92 5.25 -44.41
N LYS A 520 -48.74 6.48 -44.90
CA LYS A 520 -49.76 7.31 -45.57
C LYS A 520 -51.00 7.58 -44.70
N GLN A 521 -50.85 7.53 -43.39
CA GLN A 521 -51.89 7.81 -42.40
C GLN A 521 -51.72 9.23 -41.84
N TYR A 522 -51.70 10.22 -42.73
CA TYR A 522 -51.25 11.58 -42.42
C TYR A 522 -52.04 12.25 -41.28
N ALA A 523 -53.37 12.07 -41.26
CA ALA A 523 -54.24 12.66 -40.22
C ALA A 523 -53.89 12.16 -38.81
N LYS A 524 -53.44 10.91 -38.66
CA LYS A 524 -53.03 10.35 -37.36
C LYS A 524 -51.67 10.86 -36.90
N GLY A 525 -50.75 11.11 -37.84
CA GLY A 525 -49.41 11.62 -37.54
C GLY A 525 -49.39 13.11 -37.18
N LEU A 526 -50.40 13.88 -37.62
CA LEU A 526 -50.40 15.34 -37.51
C LEU A 526 -50.25 15.84 -36.06
N SER A 527 -51.04 15.33 -35.12
CA SER A 527 -50.98 15.77 -33.72
C SER A 527 -49.62 15.48 -33.08
N PHE A 528 -48.96 14.39 -33.46
CA PHE A 528 -47.60 14.07 -33.00
C PHE A 528 -46.57 15.03 -33.58
N ALA A 529 -46.66 15.38 -34.87
CA ALA A 529 -45.75 16.36 -35.48
C ALA A 529 -45.91 17.76 -34.87
N GLU A 530 -47.16 18.20 -34.64
CA GLU A 530 -47.45 19.49 -33.97
C GLU A 530 -46.88 19.50 -32.55
N LYS A 531 -47.02 18.40 -31.80
CA LYS A 531 -46.43 18.27 -30.47
C LYS A 531 -44.90 18.28 -30.50
N SER A 532 -44.28 17.63 -31.48
CA SER A 532 -42.82 17.61 -31.64
C SER A 532 -42.24 19.03 -31.78
N VAL A 533 -42.78 19.84 -32.70
CA VAL A 533 -42.30 21.21 -32.91
C VAL A 533 -42.63 22.15 -31.75
N GLN A 534 -43.70 21.85 -30.99
CA GLN A 534 -44.02 22.59 -29.77
C GLN A 534 -43.00 22.31 -28.66
N LEU A 535 -42.52 21.07 -28.55
CA LEU A 535 -41.51 20.68 -27.57
C LEU A 535 -40.12 21.22 -27.95
N CYS A 536 -39.74 21.13 -29.22
CA CYS A 536 -38.48 21.70 -29.71
C CYS A 536 -38.65 22.31 -31.10
N ALA A 537 -38.64 23.64 -31.17
CA ALA A 537 -38.76 24.39 -32.42
C ALA A 537 -37.43 24.46 -33.21
N GLU A 538 -36.31 24.01 -32.65
CA GLU A 538 -34.99 24.06 -33.29
C GLU A 538 -34.73 22.88 -34.22
N HIS A 539 -35.48 21.78 -34.06
CA HIS A 539 -35.36 20.58 -34.90
C HIS A 539 -35.95 20.81 -36.30
N GLY A 540 -35.08 21.02 -37.30
CA GLY A 540 -35.49 21.23 -38.69
C GLY A 540 -36.29 20.06 -39.27
N TYR A 541 -35.92 18.82 -38.93
CA TYR A 541 -36.64 17.62 -39.38
C TYR A 541 -38.06 17.49 -38.78
N SER A 542 -38.31 18.06 -37.60
CA SER A 542 -39.66 18.10 -37.02
C SER A 542 -40.58 19.02 -37.82
N TRP A 543 -40.07 20.18 -38.24
CA TRP A 543 -40.79 21.09 -39.12
C TRP A 543 -40.98 20.54 -40.53
N GLU A 544 -39.99 19.82 -41.05
CA GLU A 544 -40.09 19.08 -42.32
C GLU A 544 -41.23 18.06 -42.25
N THR A 545 -41.23 17.18 -41.26
CA THR A 545 -42.27 16.15 -41.08
C THR A 545 -43.66 16.79 -40.95
N LEU A 546 -43.79 17.87 -40.17
CA LEU A 546 -45.05 18.61 -40.04
C LEU A 546 -45.50 19.22 -41.38
N GLY A 547 -44.57 19.82 -42.13
CA GLY A 547 -44.85 20.42 -43.42
C GLY A 547 -45.28 19.39 -44.48
N GLU A 548 -44.65 18.22 -44.49
CA GLU A 548 -45.00 17.12 -45.39
C GLU A 548 -46.38 16.55 -45.09
N LEU A 549 -46.71 16.38 -43.80
CA LEU A 549 -48.06 15.99 -43.38
C LEU A 549 -49.11 17.03 -43.80
N TYR A 550 -48.84 18.33 -43.65
CA TYR A 550 -49.74 19.38 -44.14
C TYR A 550 -49.91 19.36 -45.65
N PHE A 551 -48.84 19.09 -46.41
CA PHE A 551 -48.89 18.98 -47.87
C PHE A 551 -49.87 17.87 -48.30
N PHE A 552 -49.73 16.66 -47.75
CA PHE A 552 -50.60 15.54 -48.10
C PHE A 552 -52.02 15.64 -47.54
N LEU A 553 -52.25 16.49 -46.55
CA LEU A 553 -53.58 16.86 -46.05
C LEU A 553 -54.18 18.07 -46.80
N GLU A 554 -53.55 18.51 -47.89
CA GLU A 554 -53.97 19.65 -48.72
C GLU A 554 -54.04 20.99 -47.98
N ARG A 555 -53.31 21.13 -46.87
CA ARG A 555 -53.17 22.36 -46.07
C ARG A 555 -51.95 23.15 -46.52
N TYR A 556 -51.97 23.63 -47.77
CA TYR A 556 -50.79 24.19 -48.44
C TYR A 556 -50.23 25.45 -47.77
N GLU A 557 -51.07 26.35 -47.24
CA GLU A 557 -50.62 27.54 -46.51
C GLU A 557 -49.87 27.18 -45.22
N ASP A 558 -50.30 26.13 -44.51
CA ASP A 558 -49.64 25.67 -43.29
C ASP A 558 -48.35 24.90 -43.61
N CYS A 559 -48.34 24.11 -44.69
CA CYS A 559 -47.11 23.53 -45.24
C CYS A 559 -46.06 24.61 -45.52
N ILE A 560 -46.43 25.72 -46.16
CA ILE A 560 -45.50 26.84 -46.45
C ILE A 560 -44.93 27.43 -45.17
N LYS A 561 -45.74 27.62 -44.12
CA LYS A 561 -45.27 28.12 -42.82
C LYS A 561 -44.29 27.15 -42.17
N ALA A 562 -44.64 25.85 -42.10
CA ALA A 562 -43.79 24.82 -41.50
C ALA A 562 -42.46 24.69 -42.24
N MET A 563 -42.47 24.62 -43.58
CA MET A 563 -41.25 24.54 -44.38
C MET A 563 -40.39 25.81 -44.27
N THR A 564 -41.01 26.98 -44.12
CA THR A 564 -40.27 28.22 -43.85
C THR A 564 -39.58 28.19 -42.48
N LYS A 565 -40.22 27.58 -41.47
CA LYS A 565 -39.59 27.36 -40.16
C LYS A 565 -38.44 26.35 -40.26
N CYS A 566 -38.62 25.23 -40.97
CA CYS A 566 -37.54 24.27 -41.27
C CYS A 566 -36.31 24.98 -41.88
N LEU A 567 -36.52 25.84 -42.88
CA LEU A 567 -35.46 26.60 -43.55
C LEU A 567 -34.83 27.71 -42.70
N SER A 568 -35.39 28.00 -41.53
CA SER A 568 -34.79 28.92 -40.55
C SER A 568 -33.94 28.22 -39.49
N CYS A 569 -34.03 26.89 -39.39
CA CYS A 569 -33.22 26.08 -38.46
C CYS A 569 -31.76 25.99 -38.94
N LEU A 570 -30.81 25.85 -38.02
CA LEU A 570 -29.38 25.77 -38.34
C LEU A 570 -29.00 24.52 -39.14
N ASP A 571 -29.70 23.41 -38.90
CA ASP A 571 -29.48 22.14 -39.60
C ASP A 571 -30.05 22.18 -41.02
N LYS A 572 -29.17 21.99 -42.00
CA LYS A 572 -29.51 22.08 -43.43
C LYS A 572 -29.91 20.75 -44.06
N ARG A 573 -29.86 19.62 -43.33
CA ARG A 573 -30.14 18.28 -43.88
C ARG A 573 -31.53 18.21 -44.54
N SER A 574 -32.52 18.87 -43.96
CA SER A 574 -33.91 18.89 -44.46
C SER A 574 -34.21 20.00 -45.48
N TYR A 575 -33.25 20.87 -45.82
CA TYR A 575 -33.55 22.07 -46.63
C TYR A 575 -34.02 21.75 -48.05
N LYS A 576 -33.41 20.75 -48.68
CA LYS A 576 -33.78 20.35 -50.05
C LYS A 576 -35.24 19.89 -50.12
N SER A 577 -35.63 19.04 -49.18
CA SER A 577 -37.01 18.56 -49.03
C SER A 577 -37.95 19.72 -48.70
N ALA A 578 -37.57 20.59 -47.75
CA ALA A 578 -38.38 21.74 -47.37
C ALA A 578 -38.63 22.72 -48.52
N LEU A 579 -37.61 23.02 -49.35
CA LEU A 579 -37.77 23.83 -50.56
C LEU A 579 -38.66 23.15 -51.60
N ASN A 580 -38.55 21.83 -51.78
CA ASN A 580 -39.42 21.08 -52.70
C ASN A 580 -40.89 21.18 -52.29
N PHE A 581 -41.21 20.88 -51.02
CA PHE A 581 -42.59 20.93 -50.52
C PHE A 581 -43.13 22.37 -50.47
N ARG A 582 -42.32 23.35 -50.04
CA ARG A 582 -42.74 24.76 -50.05
C ARG A 582 -42.98 25.26 -51.47
N GLY A 583 -42.09 24.93 -52.40
CA GLY A 583 -42.19 25.32 -53.80
C GLY A 583 -43.43 24.75 -54.49
N ASN A 584 -43.72 23.47 -54.27
CA ASN A 584 -44.92 22.82 -54.79
C ASN A 584 -46.19 23.42 -54.18
N SER A 585 -46.24 23.62 -52.86
CA SER A 585 -47.38 24.30 -52.20
C SER A 585 -47.62 25.70 -52.74
N LEU A 586 -46.56 26.50 -52.94
CA LEU A 586 -46.64 27.85 -53.51
C LEU A 586 -47.23 27.85 -54.92
N ILE A 587 -46.88 26.88 -55.76
CA ILE A 587 -47.43 26.74 -57.11
C ILE A 587 -48.93 26.43 -57.06
N ILE A 588 -49.35 25.53 -56.16
CA ILE A 588 -50.75 25.11 -56.00
C ILE A 588 -51.62 26.31 -55.57
N ILE A 589 -51.15 27.13 -54.62
CA ILE A 589 -51.89 28.32 -54.16
C ILE A 589 -51.74 29.56 -55.09
N GLY A 590 -51.16 29.39 -56.28
CA GLY A 590 -51.07 30.43 -57.31
C GLY A 590 -49.81 31.30 -57.30
N LYS A 591 -48.90 31.14 -56.33
CA LYS A 591 -47.62 31.86 -56.22
C LYS A 591 -46.49 31.22 -57.07
N LYS A 592 -46.76 31.05 -58.36
CA LYS A 592 -45.89 30.28 -59.29
C LYS A 592 -44.44 30.77 -59.37
N LYS A 593 -44.18 32.08 -59.28
CA LYS A 593 -42.82 32.65 -59.37
C LYS A 593 -41.96 32.27 -58.17
N GLU A 594 -42.51 32.42 -56.97
CA GLU A 594 -41.85 32.04 -55.71
C GLU A 594 -41.63 30.53 -55.66
N GLY A 595 -42.64 29.74 -56.03
CA GLY A 595 -42.52 28.28 -56.01
C GLY A 595 -41.48 27.74 -56.99
N LYS A 596 -41.40 28.27 -58.22
CA LYS A 596 -40.33 27.91 -59.18
C LYS A 596 -38.94 28.29 -58.68
N LYS A 597 -38.82 29.38 -57.92
CA LYS A 597 -37.55 29.78 -57.31
C LYS A 597 -37.11 28.75 -56.27
N ASP A 598 -38.00 28.37 -55.35
CA ASP A 598 -37.71 27.36 -54.33
C ASP A 598 -37.30 26.02 -54.96
N LEU A 599 -38.01 25.55 -55.99
CA LEU A 599 -37.66 24.31 -56.71
C LEU A 599 -36.28 24.40 -57.40
N ASN A 600 -35.95 25.55 -57.98
CA ASN A 600 -34.63 25.77 -58.56
C ASN A 600 -33.54 25.76 -57.48
N ASP A 601 -33.79 26.40 -56.34
CA ASP A 601 -32.84 26.43 -55.23
C ASP A 601 -32.68 25.02 -54.60
N ALA A 602 -33.74 24.22 -54.53
CA ALA A 602 -33.68 22.82 -54.11
C ALA A 602 -32.82 21.95 -55.03
N SER A 603 -32.81 22.23 -56.34
CA SER A 603 -32.01 21.46 -57.32
C SER A 603 -30.50 21.71 -57.21
N LYS A 604 -30.10 22.81 -56.56
CA LYS A 604 -28.69 23.21 -56.35
C LYS A 604 -28.11 22.68 -55.04
N LEU A 605 -28.96 22.12 -54.16
CA LEU A 605 -28.60 21.40 -52.94
C LEU A 605 -28.49 19.90 -53.25
#